data_AF-T0KS05-F1
#
_entry.id   AF-T0KS05-F1
#
_cell.length_a   1.000
_cell.length_b   1.000
_cell.length_c   1.000
_cell.angle_alpha   90.00
_cell.angle_beta   90.00
_cell.angle_gamma   90.00
#
_symmetry.space_group_name_H-M   'P 1'
#
loop_
_entity.id
_entity.type
_entity.pdbx_description
1 polymer ?
#
loop_
_entity_poly.entity_id
_entity_poly.type
_entity_poly.pdbx_seq_one_letter_code
_entity_poly.pdbx_strand_id
1 'polypeptide(L)'
;MLNIVFAAAQSLTVEEVNIALAVAPYGDDSGDGSPERHPGRRTKLTTDDVEYGLVYPLENHLKHVCGLFIRTIKKKVYPVHETAREFLFALKTSAVEIKRSTIPLLGPPHESQLHHFQHNFSLVNANTLLLNICVAFLSCLAKPSKTSPPGEVSPETEPFRSALSWTIHYHRTKRLLEKRENRYYQNLCHPLLPGFDCWMQELWDPNHTMAKNQVSHPPGAPDDIQDYYIEYFNLETHSSSSYGAGLDNKHDSAISDFESCEDEPSDASETSLN
;
A
#
# COMPACT_ATOMS: atom_id res chain seq x y z
N MET A 1 3.71 -11.38 12.70
CA MET A 1 4.48 -12.40 11.93
C MET A 1 3.72 -12.90 10.70
N LEU A 2 2.59 -13.60 10.83
CA LEU A 2 1.84 -14.14 9.66
C LEU A 2 1.44 -13.06 8.63
N ASN A 3 1.07 -11.85 9.08
CA ASN A 3 0.80 -10.71 8.18
C ASN A 3 1.96 -10.40 7.21
N ILE A 4 3.20 -10.51 7.68
CA ILE A 4 4.42 -10.25 6.89
C ILE A 4 4.51 -11.30 5.78
N VAL A 5 4.35 -12.57 6.13
CA VAL A 5 4.45 -13.69 5.18
C VAL A 5 3.33 -13.65 4.14
N PHE A 6 2.08 -13.40 4.54
CA PHE A 6 0.94 -13.46 3.63
C PHE A 6 0.77 -12.25 2.71
N ALA A 7 1.22 -11.07 3.14
CA ALA A 7 1.15 -9.86 2.33
C ALA A 7 2.35 -9.67 1.40
N ALA A 8 3.45 -10.39 1.63
CA ALA A 8 4.67 -10.29 0.85
C ALA A 8 4.40 -10.41 -0.65
N ALA A 9 5.08 -9.59 -1.46
CA ALA A 9 4.96 -9.64 -2.91
C ALA A 9 5.53 -10.95 -3.48
N GLN A 10 6.54 -11.50 -2.80
CA GLN A 10 7.22 -12.75 -3.14
C GLN A 10 7.48 -13.59 -1.88
N SER A 11 7.84 -14.86 -2.06
CA SER A 11 8.26 -15.70 -0.94
C SER A 11 9.48 -15.10 -0.25
N LEU A 12 9.38 -14.87 1.06
CA LEU A 12 10.47 -14.34 1.88
C LEU A 12 11.41 -15.47 2.32
N THR A 13 12.70 -15.19 2.40
CA THR A 13 13.66 -16.05 3.12
C THR A 13 13.47 -15.96 4.63
N VAL A 14 14.00 -16.91 5.37
CA VAL A 14 14.01 -16.87 6.84
C VAL A 14 14.75 -15.62 7.32
N GLU A 15 15.88 -15.31 6.67
CA GLU A 15 16.68 -14.12 6.93
C GLU A 15 15.87 -12.83 6.67
N GLU A 16 15.14 -12.76 5.55
CA GLU A 16 14.24 -11.62 5.26
C GLU A 16 13.13 -11.47 6.31
N VAL A 17 12.54 -12.57 6.78
CA VAL A 17 11.54 -12.52 7.84
C VAL A 17 12.17 -12.05 9.16
N ASN A 18 13.42 -12.43 9.45
CA ASN A 18 14.13 -11.99 10.66
C ASN A 18 14.33 -10.47 10.65
N ILE A 19 14.83 -9.95 9.54
CA ILE A 19 15.09 -8.52 9.37
C ILE A 19 13.75 -7.76 9.40
N ALA A 20 12.71 -8.27 8.73
CA ALA A 20 11.38 -7.67 8.78
C ALA A 20 10.82 -7.58 10.21
N LEU A 21 11.06 -8.59 11.05
CA LEU A 21 10.64 -8.60 12.45
C LEU A 21 11.46 -7.64 13.32
N ALA A 22 12.78 -7.55 13.09
CA ALA A 22 13.64 -6.59 13.77
C ALA A 22 13.28 -5.13 13.42
N VAL A 23 12.82 -4.89 12.18
CA VAL A 23 12.36 -3.57 11.71
C VAL A 23 10.90 -3.29 12.09
N ALA A 24 10.11 -4.31 12.39
CA ALA A 24 8.68 -4.19 12.61
C ALA A 24 8.37 -3.15 13.69
N PRO A 25 7.27 -2.38 13.55
CA PRO A 25 6.75 -1.62 14.68
C PRO A 25 6.44 -2.62 15.78
N TYR A 26 7.27 -2.68 16.81
CA TYR A 26 6.75 -3.06 18.10
C TYR A 26 5.66 -2.04 18.41
N GLY A 27 4.44 -2.52 18.62
CA GLY A 27 3.39 -1.67 19.15
C GLY A 27 3.97 -1.05 20.41
N ASP A 28 4.10 0.27 20.41
CA ASP A 28 4.25 1.00 21.65
C ASP A 28 3.09 0.51 22.51
N ASP A 29 3.38 -0.23 23.57
CA ASP A 29 2.42 -0.71 24.58
C ASP A 29 1.93 0.47 25.45
N SER A 30 1.98 1.68 24.88
CA SER A 30 1.32 2.86 25.37
C SER A 30 -0.16 2.63 25.09
N GLY A 31 -0.90 2.13 26.08
CA GLY A 31 -2.33 1.81 26.04
C GLY A 31 -3.26 3.00 25.78
N ASP A 32 -2.86 3.95 24.94
CA ASP A 32 -3.71 4.97 24.38
C ASP A 32 -4.18 4.48 23.01
N GLY A 33 -5.47 4.20 22.88
CA GLY A 33 -6.09 3.58 21.70
C GLY A 33 -6.10 4.45 20.44
N SER A 34 -5.13 5.34 20.28
CA SER A 34 -4.99 6.17 19.10
C SER A 34 -4.29 5.39 17.97
N PRO A 35 -4.90 5.29 16.77
CA PRO A 35 -4.28 4.66 15.62
C PRO A 35 -3.28 5.63 14.96
N GLU A 36 -2.33 6.20 15.69
CA GLU A 36 -1.31 7.06 15.10
C GLU A 36 -0.16 6.23 14.51
N ARG A 37 -0.47 5.60 13.38
CA ARG A 37 0.47 4.93 12.49
C ARG A 37 1.19 5.97 11.62
N HIS A 38 2.00 6.83 12.21
CA HIS A 38 2.77 7.80 11.42
C HIS A 38 4.14 7.21 11.01
N PRO A 39 4.47 7.15 9.71
CA PRO A 39 5.80 6.73 9.27
C PRO A 39 6.92 7.64 9.81
N GLY A 40 6.61 8.92 10.07
CA GLY A 40 7.57 9.92 10.56
C GLY A 40 8.04 9.76 12.02
N ARG A 41 7.36 8.95 12.85
CA ARG A 41 7.71 8.80 14.28
C ARG A 41 8.87 7.83 14.53
N ARG A 42 9.29 7.04 13.54
CA ARG A 42 10.43 6.10 13.65
C ARG A 42 11.76 6.69 13.20
N THR A 43 11.93 7.97 13.45
CA THR A 43 13.14 8.74 13.13
C THR A 43 14.40 8.27 13.85
N LYS A 44 14.33 7.33 14.81
CA LYS A 44 15.50 6.86 15.57
C LYS A 44 16.06 5.48 15.21
N LEU A 45 15.33 4.63 14.47
CA LEU A 45 15.81 3.28 14.13
C LEU A 45 17.01 3.36 13.17
N THR A 46 18.11 2.68 13.49
CA THR A 46 19.33 2.57 12.69
C THR A 46 19.59 1.12 12.27
N THR A 47 20.53 0.87 11.35
CA THR A 47 20.92 -0.50 10.97
C THR A 47 21.50 -1.29 12.14
N ASP A 48 22.28 -0.64 13.02
CA ASP A 48 22.80 -1.27 14.26
C ASP A 48 21.66 -1.83 15.14
N ASP A 49 20.54 -1.09 15.24
CA ASP A 49 19.37 -1.54 16.02
C ASP A 49 18.70 -2.75 15.38
N VAL A 50 18.65 -2.79 14.05
CA VAL A 50 18.10 -3.91 13.28
C VAL A 50 18.97 -5.15 13.45
N GLU A 51 20.29 -5.00 13.30
CA GLU A 51 21.28 -6.06 13.50
C GLU A 51 21.21 -6.65 14.91
N TYR A 52 21.11 -5.79 15.94
CA TYR A 52 20.95 -6.22 17.32
C TYR A 52 19.62 -6.95 17.56
N GLY A 53 18.56 -6.59 16.81
CA GLY A 53 17.24 -7.22 16.89
C GLY A 53 17.12 -8.57 16.19
N LEU A 54 18.15 -9.02 15.45
CA LEU A 54 18.10 -10.29 14.73
C LEU A 54 18.11 -11.48 15.71
N VAL A 55 17.16 -12.40 15.53
CA VAL A 55 17.02 -13.59 16.40
C VAL A 55 17.47 -14.85 15.68
N TYR A 56 18.31 -15.67 16.32
CA TYR A 56 18.76 -16.95 15.77
C TYR A 56 18.64 -18.10 16.80
N PRO A 57 18.17 -19.31 16.39
CA PRO A 57 17.66 -19.69 15.08
C PRO A 57 16.18 -19.34 14.89
N LEU A 58 15.86 -18.39 13.99
CA LEU A 58 14.49 -17.95 13.73
C LEU A 58 13.57 -19.08 13.23
N GLU A 59 14.10 -20.06 12.49
CA GLU A 59 13.28 -21.15 11.95
C GLU A 59 12.48 -21.90 13.01
N ASN A 60 13.07 -22.12 14.19
CA ASN A 60 12.40 -22.82 15.28
C ASN A 60 11.27 -21.96 15.85
N HIS A 61 11.49 -20.65 15.96
CA HIS A 61 10.47 -19.71 16.37
C HIS A 61 9.32 -19.63 15.37
N LEU A 62 9.63 -19.57 14.06
CA LEU A 62 8.64 -19.62 12.98
C LEU A 62 7.81 -20.91 13.02
N LYS A 63 8.45 -22.07 13.18
CA LYS A 63 7.76 -23.37 13.33
C LYS A 63 6.88 -23.39 14.57
N HIS A 64 7.32 -22.79 15.67
CA HIS A 64 6.55 -22.75 16.91
C HIS A 64 5.33 -21.82 16.83
N VAL A 65 5.50 -20.61 16.28
CA VAL A 65 4.47 -19.56 16.28
C VAL A 65 3.50 -19.69 15.10
N CYS A 66 4.01 -20.01 13.91
CA CYS A 66 3.20 -20.08 12.70
C CYS A 66 2.83 -21.51 12.30
N GLY A 67 3.48 -22.52 12.90
CA GLY A 67 3.06 -23.92 12.85
C GLY A 67 2.66 -24.42 11.46
N LEU A 68 1.43 -24.93 11.36
CA LEU A 68 0.86 -25.55 10.16
C LEU A 68 0.55 -24.56 9.01
N PHE A 69 0.66 -23.25 9.25
CA PHE A 69 0.33 -22.25 8.24
C PHE A 69 1.49 -21.94 7.30
N ILE A 70 2.74 -22.20 7.73
CA ILE A 70 3.93 -21.92 6.93
C ILE A 70 4.85 -23.13 6.84
N ARG A 71 5.63 -23.20 5.76
CA ARG A 71 6.67 -24.19 5.56
C ARG A 71 7.94 -23.53 5.05
N THR A 72 9.07 -23.90 5.64
CA THR A 72 10.38 -23.48 5.15
C THR A 72 10.90 -24.52 4.16
N ILE A 73 11.17 -24.12 2.92
CA ILE A 73 11.75 -24.95 1.87
C ILE A 73 12.92 -24.18 1.26
N LYS A 74 14.13 -24.76 1.28
CA LYS A 74 15.35 -24.10 0.76
C LYS A 74 15.53 -22.67 1.30
N LYS A 75 15.41 -22.50 2.63
CA LYS A 75 15.44 -21.21 3.35
C LYS A 75 14.34 -20.21 3.02
N LYS A 76 13.39 -20.53 2.12
CA LYS A 76 12.23 -19.68 1.81
C LYS A 76 11.01 -20.12 2.59
N VAL A 77 10.25 -19.16 3.09
CA VAL A 77 9.03 -19.32 3.87
C VAL A 77 7.83 -19.22 2.92
N TYR A 78 7.06 -20.30 2.87
CA TYR A 78 5.86 -20.41 2.04
C TYR A 78 4.63 -20.59 2.92
N PRO A 79 3.47 -20.00 2.55
CA PRO A 79 2.21 -20.44 3.11
C PRO A 79 1.91 -21.89 2.67
N VAL A 80 1.45 -22.73 3.60
CA VAL A 80 1.20 -24.17 3.32
C VAL A 80 -0.02 -24.38 2.42
N HIS A 81 -1.04 -23.53 2.56
CA HIS A 81 -2.29 -23.68 1.83
C HIS A 81 -2.81 -22.32 1.36
N GLU A 82 -3.13 -22.22 0.07
CA GLU A 82 -3.77 -21.02 -0.49
C GLU A 82 -5.13 -20.78 0.17
N THR A 83 -5.88 -21.84 0.44
CA THR A 83 -7.15 -21.71 1.17
C THR A 83 -6.95 -21.25 2.61
N ALA A 84 -5.81 -21.52 3.27
CA ALA A 84 -5.54 -20.92 4.59
C ALA A 84 -5.36 -19.40 4.47
N ARG A 85 -4.80 -18.92 3.36
CA ARG A 85 -4.74 -17.49 3.04
C ARG A 85 -6.16 -16.91 2.87
N GLU A 86 -7.03 -17.60 2.13
CA GLU A 86 -8.42 -17.19 1.91
C GLU A 86 -9.26 -17.22 3.19
N PHE A 87 -9.07 -18.22 4.06
CA PHE A 87 -9.76 -18.35 5.34
C PHE A 87 -9.29 -17.33 6.37
N LEU A 88 -7.99 -17.01 6.37
CA LEU A 88 -7.41 -16.09 7.33
C LEU A 88 -7.59 -14.61 6.93
N PHE A 89 -7.86 -14.30 5.67
CA PHE A 89 -8.24 -12.95 5.27
C PHE A 89 -9.75 -12.78 5.32
N ALA A 90 -10.23 -11.76 6.03
CA ALA A 90 -11.64 -11.39 5.93
C ALA A 90 -11.95 -11.00 4.48
N LEU A 91 -12.65 -11.86 3.74
CA LEU A 91 -13.35 -11.40 2.55
C LEU A 91 -14.34 -10.35 3.04
N LYS A 92 -14.09 -9.08 2.69
CA LYS A 92 -15.17 -8.10 2.59
C LYS A 92 -16.01 -8.55 1.41
N THR A 93 -16.85 -9.57 1.61
CA THR A 93 -18.00 -9.79 0.76
C THR A 93 -18.83 -8.52 0.89
N SER A 94 -18.67 -7.60 -0.08
CA SER A 94 -19.77 -6.72 -0.43
C SER A 94 -21.00 -7.61 -0.54
N ALA A 95 -22.09 -7.26 0.13
CA ALA A 95 -23.34 -8.01 0.16
C ALA A 95 -24.07 -8.07 -1.21
N VAL A 96 -23.32 -8.05 -2.30
CA VAL A 96 -23.78 -8.08 -3.68
C VAL A 96 -23.03 -9.24 -4.32
N GLU A 97 -23.78 -10.28 -4.70
CA GLU A 97 -23.32 -11.52 -5.35
C GLU A 97 -22.87 -12.69 -4.45
N ILE A 98 -23.74 -13.12 -3.53
CA ILE A 98 -23.96 -14.57 -3.34
C ILE A 98 -25.29 -14.93 -4.02
N LYS A 99 -25.28 -14.89 -5.35
CA LYS A 99 -26.22 -15.64 -6.17
C LYS A 99 -25.37 -16.43 -7.16
N ARG A 100 -25.38 -17.75 -7.00
CA ARG A 100 -24.75 -18.78 -7.86
C ARG A 100 -23.34 -19.22 -7.44
N SER A 101 -23.27 -20.05 -6.41
CA SER A 101 -22.50 -21.29 -6.57
C SER A 101 -23.20 -22.40 -5.82
N THR A 102 -23.76 -23.32 -6.59
CA THR A 102 -24.54 -24.47 -6.13
C THR A 102 -23.57 -25.58 -5.75
N ILE A 103 -23.25 -25.71 -4.46
CA ILE A 103 -22.80 -26.99 -3.90
C ILE A 103 -23.74 -27.30 -2.73
N PRO A 104 -24.67 -28.26 -2.88
CA PRO A 104 -25.59 -28.63 -1.82
C PRO A 104 -24.98 -29.76 -0.98
N LEU A 105 -24.67 -29.53 0.29
CA LEU A 105 -24.80 -30.59 1.29
C LEU A 105 -24.84 -30.00 2.71
N LEU A 106 -25.97 -30.29 3.38
CA LEU A 106 -26.29 -30.12 4.81
C LEU A 106 -26.89 -28.76 5.28
N GLY A 107 -28.22 -28.77 5.37
CA GLY A 107 -29.00 -28.05 6.40
C GLY A 107 -29.59 -26.69 6.00
N PRO A 108 -30.81 -26.35 6.45
CA PRO A 108 -31.40 -25.04 6.20
C PRO A 108 -30.59 -23.96 6.92
N PRO A 109 -30.28 -22.82 6.27
CA PRO A 109 -29.45 -21.79 6.87
C PRO A 109 -30.28 -21.00 7.87
N HIS A 110 -29.96 -21.13 9.15
CA HIS A 110 -30.32 -20.11 10.12
C HIS A 110 -29.45 -18.88 9.79
N GLU A 111 -30.06 -17.88 9.13
CA GLU A 111 -29.45 -16.59 8.77
C GLU A 111 -29.14 -15.77 10.04
N SER A 112 -28.14 -16.19 10.81
CA SER A 112 -27.57 -15.39 11.89
C SER A 112 -26.26 -16.06 12.29
N GLN A 113 -25.14 -15.34 12.18
CA GLN A 113 -23.80 -15.76 12.61
C GLN A 113 -23.04 -16.61 11.58
N LEU A 114 -22.73 -16.00 10.42
CA LEU A 114 -21.38 -16.16 9.86
C LEU A 114 -20.42 -15.67 10.94
N HIS A 115 -19.96 -16.59 11.80
CA HIS A 115 -18.97 -16.32 12.83
C HIS A 115 -17.77 -15.67 12.14
N HIS A 116 -17.59 -14.37 12.33
CA HIS A 116 -16.33 -13.70 12.05
C HIS A 116 -15.29 -14.48 12.85
N PHE A 117 -14.43 -15.25 12.18
CA PHE A 117 -13.30 -15.88 12.84
C PHE A 117 -12.55 -14.77 13.60
N GLN A 118 -12.34 -14.97 14.90
CA GLN A 118 -11.73 -13.98 15.81
C GLN A 118 -10.31 -13.53 15.38
N HIS A 119 -9.73 -14.18 14.38
CA HIS A 119 -8.36 -13.98 13.92
C HIS A 119 -8.25 -13.67 12.42
N ASN A 120 -9.26 -13.04 11.83
CA ASN A 120 -9.16 -12.56 10.46
C ASN A 120 -8.13 -11.43 10.36
N PHE A 121 -7.14 -11.61 9.51
CA PHE A 121 -6.23 -10.56 9.10
C PHE A 121 -6.93 -9.68 8.06
N SER A 122 -6.67 -8.37 8.13
CA SER A 122 -7.00 -7.47 7.02
C SER A 122 -5.81 -7.46 6.08
N LEU A 123 -6.01 -7.89 4.84
CA LEU A 123 -4.97 -7.86 3.81
C LEU A 123 -4.41 -6.45 3.62
N VAL A 124 -5.27 -5.44 3.75
CA VAL A 124 -4.84 -4.04 3.66
C VAL A 124 -3.95 -3.69 4.84
N ASN A 125 -4.31 -4.05 6.08
CA ASN A 125 -3.46 -3.83 7.26
C ASN A 125 -2.13 -4.57 7.16
N ALA A 126 -2.13 -5.78 6.59
CA ALA A 126 -0.91 -6.56 6.38
C ALA A 126 0.03 -5.91 5.35
N ASN A 127 -0.53 -5.35 4.26
CA ASN A 127 0.27 -4.55 3.32
C ASN A 127 0.72 -3.22 3.94
N THR A 128 -0.08 -2.59 4.81
CA THR A 128 0.35 -1.37 5.53
C THR A 128 1.51 -1.67 6.46
N LEU A 129 1.47 -2.81 7.16
CA LEU A 129 2.57 -3.27 7.99
C LEU A 129 3.84 -3.48 7.16
N LEU A 130 3.75 -4.18 6.02
CA LEU A 130 4.90 -4.38 5.14
C LEU A 130 5.43 -3.08 4.54
N LEU A 131 4.56 -2.17 4.10
CA LEU A 131 4.97 -0.85 3.63
C LEU A 131 5.78 -0.13 4.71
N ASN A 132 5.27 -0.10 5.94
CA ASN A 132 5.94 0.53 7.06
C ASN A 132 7.28 -0.15 7.39
N ILE A 133 7.38 -1.47 7.27
CA ILE A 133 8.64 -2.20 7.46
C ILE A 133 9.64 -1.84 6.37
N CYS A 134 9.24 -1.92 5.10
CA CYS A 134 10.12 -1.64 3.97
C CYS A 134 10.67 -0.22 4.04
N VAL A 135 9.79 0.75 4.28
CA VAL A 135 10.17 2.16 4.32
C VAL A 135 10.95 2.53 5.58
N ALA A 136 10.65 1.90 6.72
CA ALA A 136 11.49 2.03 7.91
C ALA A 136 12.90 1.49 7.67
N PHE A 137 13.02 0.35 7.00
CA PHE A 137 14.33 -0.20 6.63
C PHE A 137 15.10 0.73 5.69
N LEU A 138 14.46 1.22 4.61
CA LEU A 138 15.09 2.20 3.72
C LEU A 138 15.53 3.47 4.47
N SER A 139 14.74 3.91 5.45
CA SER A 139 15.11 5.05 6.30
C SER A 139 16.28 4.74 7.26
N CYS A 140 16.54 3.47 7.57
CA CYS A 140 17.71 3.07 8.38
C CYS A 140 18.99 3.18 7.56
N LEU A 141 18.95 2.79 6.28
CA LEU A 141 20.10 2.93 5.37
C LEU A 141 20.53 4.39 5.24
N ALA A 142 19.58 5.32 5.32
CA ALA A 142 19.86 6.75 5.26
C ALA A 142 20.62 7.31 6.47
N LYS A 143 20.80 6.53 7.55
CA LYS A 143 21.33 7.01 8.82
C LYS A 143 22.75 6.49 9.08
N PRO A 144 23.55 7.24 9.84
CA PRO A 144 24.84 6.75 10.29
C PRO A 144 24.67 5.56 11.24
N SER A 145 25.51 4.55 11.04
CA SER A 145 25.63 3.37 11.88
C SER A 145 27.10 3.16 12.28
N LYS A 146 27.35 2.35 13.30
CA LYS A 146 28.71 1.98 13.71
C LYS A 146 29.32 0.95 12.76
N THR A 147 28.49 0.11 12.15
CA THR A 147 28.89 -1.05 11.35
C THR A 147 28.90 -0.75 9.86
N SER A 148 28.16 0.26 9.38
CA SER A 148 28.06 0.61 7.96
C SER A 148 27.92 2.12 7.75
N PRO A 149 28.54 2.69 6.70
CA PRO A 149 28.34 4.08 6.35
C PRO A 149 26.91 4.31 5.82
N PRO A 150 26.39 5.56 5.89
CA PRO A 150 25.08 5.89 5.35
C PRO A 150 24.98 5.52 3.87
N GLY A 151 23.93 4.78 3.53
CA GLY A 151 23.59 4.35 2.19
C GLY A 151 24.16 2.99 1.79
N GLU A 152 24.95 2.34 2.64
CA GLU A 152 25.42 0.97 2.44
C GLU A 152 24.61 -0.03 3.28
N VAL A 153 24.47 -1.25 2.75
CA VAL A 153 23.79 -2.34 3.43
C VAL A 153 24.83 -3.22 4.12
N SER A 154 24.68 -3.42 5.43
CA SER A 154 25.52 -4.37 6.18
C SER A 154 25.32 -5.81 5.65
N PRO A 155 26.33 -6.70 5.70
CA PRO A 155 26.18 -8.11 5.33
C PRO A 155 25.01 -8.83 6.02
N GLU A 156 24.71 -8.45 7.26
CA GLU A 156 23.66 -9.03 8.10
C GLU A 156 22.25 -8.65 7.63
N THR A 157 22.12 -7.49 6.98
CA THR A 157 20.83 -6.97 6.47
C THR A 157 20.70 -7.00 4.93
N GLU A 158 21.78 -7.33 4.21
CA GLU A 158 21.83 -7.53 2.75
C GLU A 158 20.71 -8.45 2.21
N PRO A 159 20.31 -9.52 2.92
CA PRO A 159 19.21 -10.36 2.46
C PRO A 159 17.86 -9.64 2.35
N PHE A 160 17.64 -8.48 2.99
CA PHE A 160 16.32 -7.83 3.06
C PHE A 160 15.90 -7.05 1.81
N ARG A 161 16.05 -7.69 0.66
CA ARG A 161 15.63 -7.22 -0.66
C ARG A 161 14.13 -7.00 -0.78
N SER A 162 13.34 -7.63 0.08
CA SER A 162 11.91 -7.37 0.15
C SER A 162 11.54 -5.92 0.47
N ALA A 163 12.46 -5.12 1.04
CA ALA A 163 12.28 -3.67 1.17
C ALA A 163 12.07 -2.98 -0.20
N LEU A 164 12.59 -3.54 -1.29
CA LEU A 164 12.42 -3.01 -2.66
C LEU A 164 10.98 -3.14 -3.17
N SER A 165 10.17 -4.01 -2.56
CA SER A 165 8.75 -4.17 -2.91
C SER A 165 7.85 -3.11 -2.26
N TRP A 166 8.41 -2.07 -1.63
CA TRP A 166 7.63 -1.05 -0.92
C TRP A 166 6.56 -0.38 -1.80
N THR A 167 6.83 -0.16 -3.09
CA THR A 167 5.90 0.44 -4.05
C THR A 167 4.66 -0.43 -4.30
N ILE A 168 4.84 -1.76 -4.33
CA ILE A 168 3.75 -2.74 -4.43
C ILE A 168 2.85 -2.61 -3.19
N HIS A 169 3.44 -2.52 -2.01
CA HIS A 169 2.69 -2.37 -0.77
C HIS A 169 2.00 -1.00 -0.67
N TYR A 170 2.69 0.07 -1.10
CA TYR A 170 2.13 1.41 -1.23
C TYR A 170 0.87 1.40 -2.10
N HIS A 171 0.90 0.81 -3.29
CA HIS A 171 -0.28 0.76 -4.15
C HIS A 171 -1.45 -0.05 -3.57
N ARG A 172 -1.16 -1.10 -2.80
CA ARG A 172 -2.19 -1.89 -2.12
C ARG A 172 -2.82 -1.15 -0.93
N THR A 173 -2.17 -0.12 -0.41
CA THR A 173 -2.65 0.64 0.77
C THR A 173 -2.95 2.11 0.48
N LYS A 174 -2.64 2.62 -0.73
CA LYS A 174 -2.73 4.06 -1.07
C LYS A 174 -4.09 4.71 -0.79
N ARG A 175 -5.18 3.93 -0.84
CA ARG A 175 -6.53 4.41 -0.53
C ARG A 175 -6.74 4.73 0.96
N LEU A 176 -5.91 4.18 1.84
CA LEU A 176 -5.94 4.41 3.28
C LEU A 176 -4.89 5.43 3.74
N LEU A 177 -3.94 5.81 2.88
CA LEU A 177 -2.89 6.76 3.23
C LEU A 177 -3.45 8.18 3.15
N GLU A 178 -3.05 9.02 4.09
CA GLU A 178 -3.40 10.43 4.03
C GLU A 178 -2.63 11.12 2.90
N LYS A 179 -3.24 12.11 2.23
CA LYS A 179 -2.56 12.86 1.16
C LYS A 179 -1.25 13.50 1.63
N ARG A 180 -1.14 13.84 2.92
CA ARG A 180 0.08 14.41 3.52
C ARG A 180 1.22 13.41 3.60
N GLU A 181 0.92 12.12 3.71
CA GLU A 181 1.91 11.04 3.77
C GLU A 181 2.54 10.76 2.40
N ASN A 182 1.89 11.15 1.30
CA ASN A 182 2.45 10.93 -0.04
C ASN A 182 3.79 11.62 -0.25
N ARG A 183 3.99 12.82 0.31
CA ARG A 183 5.29 13.49 0.24
C ARG A 183 6.41 12.67 0.85
N TYR A 184 6.13 11.93 1.92
CA TYR A 184 7.13 11.08 2.55
C TYR A 184 7.57 9.96 1.60
N TYR A 185 6.64 9.30 0.92
CA TYR A 185 6.97 8.26 -0.05
C TYR A 185 7.62 8.82 -1.33
N GLN A 186 7.21 10.01 -1.76
CA GLN A 186 7.86 10.73 -2.88
C GLN A 186 9.32 11.09 -2.56
N ASN A 187 9.62 11.45 -1.31
CA ASN A 187 10.98 11.76 -0.87
C ASN A 187 11.90 10.53 -0.85
N LEU A 188 11.35 9.31 -0.83
CA LEU A 188 12.15 8.09 -1.00
C LEU A 188 12.80 8.00 -2.39
N CYS A 189 12.22 8.70 -3.36
CA CYS A 189 12.70 8.75 -4.74
C CYS A 189 13.74 9.85 -4.99
N HIS A 190 14.12 10.64 -3.98
CA HIS A 190 15.08 11.73 -4.19
C HIS A 190 16.51 11.18 -4.23
N PRO A 191 17.33 11.53 -5.25
CA PRO A 191 18.72 11.03 -5.36
C PRO A 191 19.66 11.43 -4.23
N LEU A 192 19.33 12.46 -3.45
CA LEU A 192 20.12 12.91 -2.31
C LEU A 192 19.80 12.12 -1.04
N LEU A 193 18.79 11.25 -1.07
CA LEU A 193 18.52 10.35 0.03
C LEU A 193 19.65 9.33 0.13
N PRO A 194 20.38 9.25 1.25
CA PRO A 194 21.44 8.26 1.38
C PRO A 194 20.87 6.85 1.27
N GLY A 195 21.49 6.02 0.43
CA GLY A 195 21.01 4.68 0.08
C GLY A 195 20.15 4.61 -1.18
N PHE A 196 19.78 5.76 -1.77
CA PHE A 196 19.05 5.81 -3.03
C PHE A 196 19.72 4.97 -4.12
N ASP A 197 20.99 5.24 -4.40
CA ASP A 197 21.74 4.50 -5.44
C ASP A 197 21.79 3.00 -5.13
N CYS A 198 21.97 2.62 -3.86
CA CYS A 198 22.05 1.22 -3.46
C CYS A 198 20.75 0.47 -3.78
N TRP A 199 19.60 0.97 -3.32
CA TRP A 199 18.34 0.26 -3.54
C TRP A 199 17.86 0.36 -5.00
N MET A 200 18.22 1.43 -5.71
CA MET A 200 17.93 1.56 -7.13
C MET A 200 18.76 0.61 -8.00
N GLN A 201 20.06 0.43 -7.71
CA GLN A 201 20.90 -0.55 -8.41
C GLN A 201 20.32 -1.96 -8.29
N GLU A 202 19.88 -2.32 -7.09
CA GLU A 202 19.22 -3.62 -6.84
C GLU A 202 17.88 -3.76 -7.58
N LEU A 203 17.08 -2.68 -7.67
CA LEU A 203 15.83 -2.69 -8.44
C LEU A 203 16.07 -2.97 -9.93
N TRP A 204 17.16 -2.42 -10.48
CA TRP A 204 17.53 -2.55 -11.89
C TRP A 204 18.43 -3.77 -12.18
N ASP A 205 18.84 -4.54 -11.16
CA ASP A 205 19.69 -5.71 -11.38
C ASP A 205 18.94 -6.77 -12.22
N PRO A 206 19.43 -7.08 -13.43
CA PRO A 206 18.81 -8.06 -14.31
C PRO A 206 18.75 -9.47 -13.71
N ASN A 207 19.59 -9.78 -12.72
CA ASN A 207 19.57 -11.07 -12.01
C ASN A 207 18.44 -11.17 -10.97
N HIS A 208 17.78 -10.06 -10.62
CA HIS A 208 16.84 -9.99 -9.50
C HIS A 208 15.39 -9.62 -9.87
N THR A 209 15.13 -9.43 -11.17
CA THR A 209 13.81 -9.56 -11.82
C THR A 209 12.68 -8.68 -11.25
N MET A 210 12.74 -7.38 -11.54
CA MET A 210 11.56 -6.51 -11.76
C MET A 210 11.70 -5.71 -13.07
N ALA A 211 12.92 -5.40 -13.49
CA ALA A 211 13.21 -4.69 -14.74
C ALA A 211 13.39 -5.66 -15.93
N LYS A 212 12.29 -5.95 -16.66
CA LYS A 212 12.40 -6.58 -18.00
C LYS A 212 12.86 -5.62 -19.09
N ASN A 213 12.94 -4.33 -18.77
CA ASN A 213 13.41 -3.29 -19.67
C ASN A 213 14.62 -2.61 -19.00
N GLN A 214 15.79 -2.64 -19.64
CA GLN A 214 16.94 -1.83 -19.25
C GLN A 214 16.53 -0.37 -19.40
N VAL A 215 16.05 0.25 -18.33
CA VAL A 215 15.90 1.69 -18.30
C VAL A 215 17.14 2.23 -17.62
N SER A 216 18.01 2.83 -18.42
CA SER A 216 19.14 3.59 -17.91
C SER A 216 18.61 4.73 -17.03
N HIS A 217 19.21 4.91 -15.86
CA HIS A 217 18.94 6.02 -14.96
C HIS A 217 18.83 7.34 -15.75
N PRO A 218 17.77 8.14 -15.54
CA PRO A 218 17.61 9.40 -16.25
C PRO A 218 18.77 10.35 -15.89
N PRO A 219 19.48 10.93 -16.87
CA PRO A 219 20.40 12.02 -16.60
C PRO A 219 19.59 13.29 -16.29
N GLY A 220 19.99 14.06 -15.28
CA GLY A 220 19.27 15.29 -14.93
C GLY A 220 19.69 15.89 -13.59
N ALA A 221 19.04 16.99 -13.21
CA ALA A 221 19.15 17.50 -11.85
C ALA A 221 18.47 16.52 -10.86
N PRO A 222 18.82 16.54 -9.56
CA PRO A 222 18.22 15.66 -8.56
C PRO A 222 16.69 15.69 -8.56
N ASP A 223 16.09 16.86 -8.78
CA ASP A 223 14.65 17.06 -8.82
C ASP A 223 14.03 16.37 -10.06
N ASP A 224 14.66 16.48 -11.23
CA ASP A 224 14.19 15.81 -12.46
C ASP A 224 14.19 14.28 -12.30
N ILE A 225 15.21 13.75 -11.64
CA ILE A 225 15.33 12.32 -11.35
C ILE A 225 14.26 11.89 -10.34
N GLN A 226 14.02 12.70 -9.31
CA GLN A 226 12.96 12.44 -8.34
C GLN A 226 11.59 12.40 -9.02
N ASP A 227 11.27 13.40 -9.85
CA ASP A 227 10.02 13.48 -10.59
C ASP A 227 9.84 12.28 -11.52
N TYR A 228 10.89 11.88 -12.22
CA TYR A 228 10.88 10.67 -13.05
C TYR A 228 10.46 9.42 -12.26
N TYR A 229 11.01 9.22 -11.06
CA TYR A 229 10.67 8.04 -10.25
C TYR A 229 9.31 8.17 -9.56
N ILE A 230 8.88 9.37 -9.21
CA ILE A 230 7.51 9.63 -8.73
C ILE A 230 6.49 9.20 -9.80
N GLU A 231 6.74 9.56 -11.06
CA GLU A 231 5.90 9.15 -12.19
C GLU A 231 6.00 7.65 -12.44
N TYR A 232 7.22 7.11 -12.53
CA TYR A 232 7.48 5.68 -12.79
C TYR A 232 6.78 4.76 -11.78
N PHE A 233 6.84 5.12 -10.50
CA PHE A 233 6.16 4.39 -9.42
C PHE A 233 4.71 4.84 -9.19
N ASN A 234 4.17 5.75 -10.00
CA ASN A 234 2.80 6.26 -9.88
C ASN A 234 2.45 6.70 -8.45
N LEU A 235 3.34 7.52 -7.86
CA LEU A 235 3.20 8.06 -6.51
C LEU A 235 2.38 9.35 -6.49
N GLU A 236 1.97 9.86 -7.66
CA GLU A 236 1.11 11.02 -7.76
C GLU A 236 -0.27 10.74 -7.17
N THR A 237 -0.68 11.58 -6.23
CA THR A 237 -2.10 11.78 -5.99
C THR A 237 -2.60 12.73 -7.05
N HIS A 238 -3.18 12.21 -8.14
CA HIS A 238 -4.10 13.03 -8.91
C HIS A 238 -5.20 13.48 -7.94
N SER A 239 -5.08 14.71 -7.45
CA SER A 239 -6.26 15.46 -7.10
C SER A 239 -7.12 15.42 -8.35
N SER A 240 -8.32 14.87 -8.26
CA SER A 240 -9.39 15.26 -9.16
C SER A 240 -9.57 16.77 -8.97
N SER A 241 -8.69 17.56 -9.59
CA SER A 241 -8.87 18.98 -9.72
C SER A 241 -9.92 19.09 -10.80
N SER A 242 -11.16 19.15 -10.35
CA SER A 242 -12.25 19.79 -11.06
C SER A 242 -11.86 21.25 -11.28
N TYR A 243 -10.92 21.50 -12.19
CA TYR A 243 -10.76 22.80 -12.83
C TYR A 243 -11.37 22.65 -14.21
N GLY A 244 -12.48 23.36 -14.39
CA GLY A 244 -13.25 23.35 -15.61
C GLY A 244 -12.40 23.75 -16.80
N ALA A 245 -12.35 22.88 -17.80
CA ALA A 245 -12.47 23.33 -19.17
C ALA A 245 -13.92 23.88 -19.27
N GLY A 246 -14.14 25.19 -19.36
CA GLY A 246 -13.59 25.97 -20.45
C GLY A 246 -14.31 25.58 -21.73
N LEU A 247 -15.65 25.51 -21.70
CA LEU A 247 -16.45 25.58 -22.91
C LEU A 247 -16.81 27.05 -23.11
N ASP A 248 -16.14 27.61 -24.09
CA ASP A 248 -16.46 28.87 -24.76
C ASP A 248 -17.92 28.88 -25.19
N ASN A 249 -18.77 29.61 -24.49
CA ASN A 249 -20.02 30.13 -25.05
C ASN A 249 -19.85 31.63 -25.25
N LYS A 250 -19.22 31.95 -26.38
CA LYS A 250 -19.18 33.31 -26.90
C LYS A 250 -20.55 33.59 -27.52
N HIS A 251 -21.33 34.38 -26.78
CA HIS A 251 -22.53 35.05 -27.23
C HIS A 251 -22.24 35.81 -28.53
N ASP A 252 -23.03 35.56 -29.58
CA ASP A 252 -23.20 36.47 -30.69
C ASP A 252 -24.70 36.76 -30.90
N SER A 253 -24.94 38.01 -31.27
CA SER A 253 -26.16 38.66 -31.75
C SER A 253 -27.36 38.75 -30.80
N ALA A 254 -27.46 39.96 -30.22
CA ALA A 254 -28.70 40.66 -29.94
C ALA A 254 -29.62 40.77 -31.17
N ILE A 255 -30.94 40.66 -30.92
CA ILE A 255 -32.10 41.33 -31.55
C ILE A 255 -33.24 41.05 -30.53
N SER A 256 -33.68 42.07 -29.78
CA SER A 256 -35.02 42.72 -29.90
C SER A 256 -36.16 41.69 -29.75
N ASP A 257 -37.11 41.77 -28.82
CA ASP A 257 -37.98 42.85 -28.36
C ASP A 257 -38.82 42.23 -27.21
N PHE A 258 -38.98 42.87 -26.04
CA PHE A 258 -40.13 43.71 -25.66
C PHE A 258 -40.93 43.07 -24.51
N GLU A 259 -40.95 43.81 -23.38
CA GLU A 259 -41.99 43.95 -22.34
C GLU A 259 -43.07 42.85 -22.23
N SER A 260 -43.07 42.07 -21.14
CA SER A 260 -43.82 42.32 -19.89
C SER A 260 -45.34 42.23 -20.02
N CYS A 261 -45.96 41.27 -19.31
CA CYS A 261 -46.87 41.53 -18.19
C CYS A 261 -47.80 40.32 -17.95
N GLU A 262 -47.71 39.83 -16.72
CA GLU A 262 -48.78 39.46 -15.80
C GLU A 262 -49.99 38.65 -16.32
N ASP A 263 -50.03 37.42 -15.80
CA ASP A 263 -51.23 36.61 -15.56
C ASP A 263 -52.27 37.36 -14.71
N GLU A 264 -53.55 37.28 -15.09
CA GLU A 264 -54.68 36.76 -14.28
C GLU A 264 -56.04 37.00 -15.01
N PRO A 265 -57.12 36.28 -14.67
CA PRO A 265 -57.94 35.56 -15.63
C PRO A 265 -59.44 35.86 -15.51
N SER A 266 -60.24 35.32 -16.42
CA SER A 266 -61.59 34.74 -16.17
C SER A 266 -62.12 34.28 -17.54
N ASP A 267 -62.29 33.00 -17.78
CA ASP A 267 -63.47 32.18 -17.41
C ASP A 267 -64.78 32.62 -18.10
N ALA A 268 -65.35 31.63 -18.82
CA ALA A 268 -66.70 31.48 -19.36
C ALA A 268 -67.31 32.67 -20.16
N SER A 269 -67.98 32.50 -21.30
CA SER A 269 -69.03 31.52 -21.59
C SER A 269 -69.36 31.51 -23.10
N GLU A 270 -69.77 30.35 -23.59
CA GLU A 270 -70.93 30.12 -24.47
C GLU A 270 -71.34 31.20 -25.48
N THR A 271 -71.39 30.86 -26.78
CA THR A 271 -72.63 30.45 -27.47
C THR A 271 -72.45 30.33 -28.99
N SER A 272 -72.75 29.13 -29.47
CA SER A 272 -73.47 28.75 -30.70
C SER A 272 -73.81 29.75 -31.83
N LEU A 273 -73.63 29.22 -33.04
CA LEU A 273 -74.46 29.33 -34.26
C LEU A 273 -74.27 30.54 -35.19
N ASN A 274 -73.60 30.28 -36.32
CA ASN A 274 -74.27 30.12 -37.62
C ASN A 274 -73.41 29.30 -38.59
#